data_AF-A0A535A0C3-F1
#
_entry.id   AF-A0A535A0C3-F1
#
_cell.length_a   1.000
_cell.length_b   1.000
_cell.length_c   1.000
_cell.angle_alpha   90.00
_cell.angle_beta   90.00
_cell.angle_gamma   90.00
#
_symmetry.space_group_name_H-M   'P 1'
#
loop_
_entity.id
_entity.type
_entity.pdbx_description
1 polymer ?
#
loop_
_entity_poly.entity_id
_entity_poly.type
_entity_poly.pdbx_seq_one_letter_code
_entity_poly.pdbx_strand_id
1 'polypeptide(L)'
;GSLALSRGVASGLAVFVLLPSLYTAWSVQRYFGLARAAGGDHFRRRYREMPLVTRGAFAWTPNAMYTFGFLGLWAIALFARSHAGLVAALFQHAYIWVHYVCTEQPDMARLYGEPAAPRG
;
A
#
# COMPACT_ATOMS: atom_id res chain seq x y z
N GLY A 1 23.26 -11.22 -8.57
CA GLY A 1 23.03 -12.22 -9.63
C GLY A 1 21.73 -11.94 -10.35
N SER A 2 21.67 -12.23 -11.65
CA SER A 2 20.44 -12.12 -12.45
C SER A 2 19.48 -13.26 -12.14
N LEU A 3 18.19 -12.98 -12.17
CA LEU A 3 17.14 -13.96 -11.92
C LEU A 3 17.11 -15.03 -13.04
N ALA A 4 16.94 -16.29 -12.66
CA ALA A 4 16.94 -17.43 -13.60
C ALA A 4 15.65 -17.57 -14.43
N LEU A 5 14.63 -16.72 -14.21
CA LEU A 5 13.38 -16.74 -14.99
C LEU A 5 13.62 -16.37 -16.46
N SER A 6 12.82 -16.90 -17.37
CA SER A 6 12.80 -16.43 -18.77
C SER A 6 12.32 -14.97 -18.82
N ARG A 7 12.75 -14.21 -19.84
CA ARG A 7 12.34 -12.80 -19.98
C ARG A 7 10.82 -12.65 -20.09
N GLY A 8 10.16 -13.55 -20.83
CA GLY A 8 8.70 -13.54 -20.98
C GLY A 8 7.97 -13.78 -19.67
N VAL A 9 8.39 -14.80 -18.89
CA VAL A 9 7.79 -15.09 -17.58
C VAL A 9 8.02 -13.93 -16.61
N ALA A 10 9.24 -13.41 -16.52
CA ALA A 10 9.55 -12.29 -15.63
C ALA A 10 8.72 -11.03 -15.99
N SER A 11 8.56 -10.73 -17.28
CA SER A 11 7.76 -9.59 -17.75
C SER A 11 6.27 -9.81 -17.48
N GLY A 12 5.76 -11.02 -17.70
CA GLY A 12 4.37 -11.37 -17.40
C GLY A 12 4.03 -11.20 -15.92
N LEU A 13 4.90 -11.70 -15.03
CA LEU A 13 4.77 -11.51 -13.58
C LEU A 13 4.88 -10.03 -13.19
N ALA A 14 5.81 -9.29 -13.80
CA ALA A 14 5.99 -7.86 -13.53
C ALA A 14 4.71 -7.08 -13.87
N VAL A 15 4.11 -7.32 -15.04
CA VAL A 15 2.85 -6.69 -15.44
C VAL A 15 1.72 -7.09 -14.49
N PHE A 16 1.62 -8.38 -14.15
CA PHE A 16 0.58 -8.88 -13.24
C PHE A 16 0.60 -8.15 -11.89
N VAL A 17 1.77 -7.95 -11.28
CA VAL A 17 1.87 -7.24 -9.98
C VAL A 17 1.84 -5.72 -10.12
N LEU A 18 2.23 -5.18 -11.28
CA LEU A 18 2.18 -3.74 -11.55
C LEU A 18 0.75 -3.23 -11.64
N LEU A 19 -0.16 -3.98 -12.26
CA LEU A 19 -1.57 -3.57 -12.43
C LEU A 19 -2.27 -3.18 -11.12
N PRO A 20 -2.28 -4.01 -10.06
CA PRO A 20 -2.90 -3.62 -8.78
C PRO A 20 -2.16 -2.47 -8.08
N SER A 21 -0.84 -2.33 -8.26
CA SER A 21 -0.08 -1.18 -7.76
C SER A 21 -0.51 0.13 -8.42
N LEU A 22 -0.59 0.15 -9.76
CA LEU A 22 -1.03 1.33 -10.52
C LEU A 22 -2.49 1.67 -10.22
N TYR A 23 -3.37 0.67 -10.11
CA TYR A 23 -4.76 0.91 -9.73
C TYR A 23 -4.89 1.47 -8.31
N THR A 24 -4.06 1.00 -7.37
CA THR A 24 -3.99 1.57 -6.02
C THR A 24 -3.48 3.01 -6.05
N ALA A 25 -2.43 3.32 -6.81
CA ALA A 25 -1.92 4.67 -6.96
C ALA A 25 -2.98 5.63 -7.55
N TRP A 26 -3.69 5.18 -8.58
CA TRP A 26 -4.81 5.93 -9.16
C TRP A 26 -5.94 6.12 -8.15
N SER A 27 -6.29 5.07 -7.39
CA SER A 27 -7.33 5.13 -6.35
C SER A 27 -6.98 6.12 -5.24
N VAL A 28 -5.71 6.19 -4.84
CA VAL A 28 -5.20 7.18 -3.89
C VAL A 28 -5.39 8.59 -4.45
N GLN A 29 -4.94 8.84 -5.69
CA GLN A 29 -5.09 10.16 -6.31
C GLN A 29 -6.55 10.58 -6.48
N ARG A 30 -7.42 9.63 -6.85
CA ARG A 30 -8.82 9.91 -7.18
C ARG A 30 -9.74 10.04 -5.97
N TYR A 31 -9.55 9.22 -4.94
CA TYR A 31 -10.49 9.09 -3.82
C TYR A 31 -9.91 9.43 -2.45
N PHE A 32 -8.62 9.19 -2.21
CA PHE A 32 -8.01 9.34 -0.87
C PHE A 32 -7.33 10.70 -0.68
N GLY A 33 -6.61 11.16 -1.70
CA GLY A 33 -5.80 12.37 -1.69
C GLY A 33 -4.37 12.12 -1.20
N LEU A 34 -3.38 12.62 -1.95
CA LEU A 34 -1.95 12.43 -1.65
C LEU A 34 -1.55 13.00 -0.28
N ALA A 35 -2.13 14.14 0.13
CA ALA A 35 -1.80 14.76 1.40
C ALA A 35 -2.30 13.93 2.60
N ARG A 36 -3.43 13.22 2.47
CA ARG A 36 -3.90 12.28 3.49
C ARG A 36 -3.01 11.04 3.48
N ALA A 37 -2.68 10.51 2.30
CA ALA A 37 -1.81 9.34 2.14
C ALA A 37 -0.38 9.54 2.69
N ALA A 38 0.08 10.79 2.75
CA ALA A 38 1.36 11.16 3.35
C ALA A 38 1.30 11.43 4.87
N GLY A 39 0.19 11.05 5.55
CA GLY A 39 0.02 11.23 6.99
C GLY A 39 -0.49 12.62 7.40
N GLY A 40 -1.17 13.34 6.50
CA GLY A 40 -1.67 14.68 6.80
C GLY A 40 -2.68 14.72 7.96
N ASP A 41 -3.39 13.62 8.21
CA ASP A 41 -4.34 13.45 9.31
C ASP A 41 -3.69 13.47 10.69
N HIS A 42 -2.41 13.10 10.83
CA HIS A 42 -1.67 13.33 12.07
C HIS A 42 -1.59 14.82 12.44
N PHE A 43 -1.59 15.73 11.46
CA PHE A 43 -1.36 17.16 11.68
C PHE A 43 -2.59 18.04 11.51
N ARG A 44 -3.57 17.63 10.68
CA ARG A 44 -4.69 18.49 10.30
C ARG A 44 -6.02 17.83 10.59
N ARG A 45 -6.80 18.45 11.49
CA ARG A 45 -8.14 18.01 11.89
C ARG A 45 -9.09 17.76 10.71
N ARG A 46 -9.02 18.59 9.67
CA ARG A 46 -9.85 18.43 8.47
C ARG A 46 -9.77 17.04 7.83
N TYR A 47 -8.62 16.37 7.90
CA TYR A 47 -8.45 15.04 7.32
C TYR A 47 -8.95 13.93 8.25
N ARG A 48 -8.93 14.16 9.57
CA ARG A 48 -9.48 13.22 10.57
C ARG A 48 -11.01 13.16 10.51
N GLU A 49 -11.65 14.27 10.17
CA GLU A 49 -13.11 14.37 10.08
C GLU A 49 -13.66 13.86 8.74
N MET A 50 -12.79 13.56 7.77
CA MET A 50 -13.22 12.99 6.49
C MET A 50 -13.60 11.51 6.67
N PRO A 51 -14.67 11.04 6.00
CA PRO A 51 -15.08 9.65 6.06
C PRO A 51 -13.98 8.71 5.55
N LEU A 52 -14.07 7.45 5.95
CA LEU A 52 -13.24 6.38 5.41
C LEU A 52 -13.51 6.20 3.91
N VAL A 53 -12.45 5.99 3.15
CA VAL A 53 -12.54 5.78 1.71
C VAL A 53 -12.77 4.30 1.44
N THR A 54 -13.88 3.98 0.79
CA THR A 54 -14.29 2.60 0.46
C THR A 54 -14.40 2.36 -1.05
N ARG A 55 -13.83 3.25 -1.87
CA ARG A 55 -13.88 3.20 -3.34
C ARG A 55 -12.50 2.91 -3.93
N GLY A 56 -12.48 2.46 -5.18
CA GLY A 56 -11.23 2.08 -5.85
C GLY A 56 -10.62 0.84 -5.20
N ALA A 57 -9.30 0.80 -5.08
CA ALA A 57 -8.58 -0.29 -4.41
C ALA A 57 -8.99 -0.49 -2.94
N PHE A 58 -9.45 0.58 -2.26
CA PHE A 58 -9.91 0.51 -0.87
C PHE A 58 -11.24 -0.26 -0.71
N ALA A 59 -11.97 -0.50 -1.80
CA ALA A 59 -13.13 -1.40 -1.79
C ALA A 59 -12.73 -2.87 -1.58
N TRP A 60 -11.49 -3.24 -1.92
CA TRP A 60 -10.98 -4.61 -1.76
C TRP A 60 -10.38 -4.83 -0.38
N THR A 61 -9.73 -3.82 0.19
CA THR A 61 -9.16 -3.85 1.53
C THR A 61 -8.90 -2.44 2.05
N PRO A 62 -9.16 -2.13 3.34
CA PRO A 62 -8.87 -0.82 3.91
C PRO A 62 -7.37 -0.46 3.87
N ASN A 63 -6.49 -1.46 3.83
CA ASN A 63 -5.03 -1.29 3.80
C ASN A 63 -4.45 -1.34 2.38
N ALA A 64 -5.22 -0.94 1.36
CA ALA A 64 -4.85 -1.10 -0.05
C ALA A 64 -3.46 -0.56 -0.40
N MET A 65 -3.06 0.57 0.21
CA MET A 65 -1.72 1.14 0.03
C MET A 65 -0.59 0.19 0.46
N TYR A 66 -0.75 -0.45 1.63
CA TYR A 66 0.20 -1.41 2.18
C TYR A 66 0.18 -2.74 1.42
N THR A 67 -1.00 -3.20 1.02
CA THR A 67 -1.18 -4.50 0.34
C THR A 67 -0.73 -4.48 -1.11
N PHE A 68 -1.07 -3.43 -1.85
CA PHE A 68 -0.93 -3.40 -3.31
C PHE A 68 0.00 -2.28 -3.80
N GLY A 69 0.08 -1.15 -3.09
CA GLY A 69 0.87 0.01 -3.54
C GLY A 69 2.33 -0.36 -3.78
N PHE A 70 2.94 -1.10 -2.86
CA PHE A 70 4.36 -1.47 -2.91
C PHE A 70 4.69 -2.60 -3.88
N LEU A 71 3.69 -3.25 -4.51
CA LEU A 71 3.92 -4.20 -5.60
C LEU A 71 4.64 -3.56 -6.80
N GLY A 72 4.61 -2.23 -6.94
CA GLY A 72 5.38 -1.52 -7.96
C GLY A 72 6.90 -1.76 -7.85
N LEU A 73 7.44 -1.89 -6.63
CA LEU A 73 8.86 -2.20 -6.43
C LEU A 73 9.19 -3.64 -6.87
N TRP A 74 8.26 -4.57 -6.67
CA TRP A 74 8.37 -5.93 -7.17
C TRP A 74 8.37 -5.96 -8.69
N ALA A 75 7.49 -5.18 -9.34
CA ALA A 75 7.46 -5.06 -10.80
C ALA A 75 8.80 -4.55 -11.36
N ILE A 76 9.38 -3.51 -10.75
CA ILE A 76 10.70 -2.97 -11.16
C ILE A 76 11.77 -4.06 -11.06
N ALA A 77 11.83 -4.78 -9.93
CA ALA A 77 12.78 -5.86 -9.73
C ALA A 77 12.62 -7.02 -10.73
N LEU A 78 11.37 -7.36 -11.09
CA LEU A 78 11.05 -8.40 -12.07
C LEU A 78 11.40 -7.97 -13.51
N PHE A 79 11.09 -6.74 -13.91
CA PHE A 79 11.52 -6.20 -15.21
C PHE A 79 13.04 -6.17 -15.33
N ALA A 80 13.73 -5.74 -14.27
CA ALA A 80 15.18 -5.76 -14.19
C ALA A 80 15.77 -7.18 -14.05
N ARG A 81 14.93 -8.20 -13.80
CA ARG A 81 15.32 -9.57 -13.47
C ARG A 81 16.42 -9.60 -12.40
N SER A 82 16.27 -8.80 -11.35
CA SER A 82 17.30 -8.61 -10.33
C SER A 82 16.97 -9.40 -9.05
N HIS A 83 17.84 -10.34 -8.68
CA HIS A 83 17.70 -11.04 -7.39
C HIS A 83 17.82 -10.07 -6.21
N ALA A 84 18.82 -9.18 -6.25
CA ALA A 84 19.00 -8.15 -5.22
C ALA A 84 17.79 -7.21 -5.16
N GLY A 85 17.21 -6.86 -6.32
CA GLY A 85 15.98 -6.08 -6.40
C GLY A 85 14.80 -6.77 -5.75
N LEU A 86 14.61 -8.08 -5.95
CA LEU A 86 13.54 -8.84 -5.31
C LEU A 86 13.73 -8.93 -3.79
N VAL A 87 14.96 -9.12 -3.31
CA VAL A 87 15.26 -9.11 -1.87
C VAL A 87 14.96 -7.73 -1.27
N ALA A 88 15.35 -6.66 -1.96
CA ALA A 88 15.06 -5.30 -1.52
C ALA A 88 13.55 -5.01 -1.52
N ALA A 89 12.82 -5.45 -2.55
CA ALA A 89 11.36 -5.32 -2.63
C ALA A 89 10.66 -6.11 -1.52
N LEU A 90 11.13 -7.33 -1.21
CA LEU A 90 10.63 -8.14 -0.10
C LEU A 90 10.87 -7.45 1.24
N PHE A 91 12.10 -7.00 1.49
CA PHE A 91 12.45 -6.32 2.73
C PHE A 91 11.60 -5.06 2.93
N GLN A 92 11.47 -4.24 1.88
CA GLN A 92 10.64 -3.03 1.91
C GLN A 92 9.16 -3.36 2.18
N HIS A 93 8.61 -4.37 1.50
CA HIS A 93 7.21 -4.72 1.63
C HIS A 93 6.91 -5.37 2.99
N ALA A 94 7.85 -6.12 3.57
CA ALA A 94 7.74 -6.58 4.95
C ALA A 94 7.81 -5.40 5.93
N TYR A 95 8.76 -4.47 5.71
CA TYR A 95 8.94 -3.30 6.58
C TYR A 95 7.71 -2.40 6.62
N ILE A 96 6.99 -2.20 5.51
CA ILE A 96 5.78 -1.35 5.56
C ILE A 96 4.69 -1.96 6.44
N TRP A 97 4.60 -3.29 6.54
CA TRP A 97 3.68 -3.96 7.47
C TRP A 97 4.15 -3.82 8.93
N VAL A 98 5.46 -3.91 9.17
CA VAL A 98 6.01 -3.59 10.50
C VAL A 98 5.69 -2.16 10.90
N HIS A 99 5.89 -1.20 9.99
CA HIS A 99 5.51 0.19 10.20
C HIS A 99 4.01 0.32 10.50
N TYR A 100 3.13 -0.30 9.69
CA TYR A 100 1.69 -0.28 9.94
C TYR A 100 1.33 -0.77 11.35
N VAL A 101 1.84 -1.92 11.79
CA VAL A 101 1.52 -2.51 13.09
C VAL A 101 2.11 -1.68 14.24
N CYS A 102 3.33 -1.19 14.10
CA CYS A 102 4.04 -0.51 15.17
C CYS A 102 3.70 0.99 15.28
N THR A 103 3.22 1.63 14.22
CA THR A 103 2.97 3.08 14.20
C THR A 103 1.54 3.40 13.77
N GLU A 104 1.15 3.00 12.56
CA GLU A 104 -0.12 3.46 11.97
C GLU A 104 -1.33 2.96 12.74
N GLN A 105 -1.37 1.67 13.07
CA GLN A 105 -2.50 1.08 13.78
C GLN A 105 -2.69 1.66 15.19
N PRO A 106 -1.65 1.79 16.04
CA PRO A 106 -1.75 2.51 17.31
C PRO A 106 -2.19 3.97 17.15
N ASP A 107 -1.72 4.66 16.12
CA ASP A 107 -2.10 6.05 15.88
C ASP A 107 -3.55 6.17 15.41
N MET A 108 -4.02 5.27 14.55
CA MET A 108 -5.43 5.20 14.16
C MET A 108 -6.34 5.01 15.38
N ALA A 109 -5.99 4.12 16.31
CA ALA A 109 -6.76 3.89 17.53
C ALA A 109 -6.85 5.17 18.40
N ARG A 110 -5.79 5.97 18.44
CA ARG A 110 -5.75 7.25 19.17
C ARG A 110 -6.50 8.38 18.45
N LEU A 111 -6.36 8.47 17.12
CA LEU A 111 -6.88 9.56 16.31
C LEU A 111 -8.38 9.42 16.02
N TYR A 112 -8.86 8.18 15.85
CA TYR A 112 -10.23 7.88 15.44
C TYR A 112 -11.06 7.20 16.54
N GLY A 113 -10.43 6.75 17.63
CA GLY A 113 -11.07 6.01 18.73
C GLY A 113 -11.27 4.52 18.42
N GLU A 114 -11.50 3.71 19.45
CA GLU A 114 -12.00 2.33 19.29
C GLU A 114 -13.36 2.35 18.56
N PRO A 115 -13.66 1.40 17.66
CA PRO A 115 -15.00 1.28 17.08
C PRO A 115 -16.00 1.22 18.23
N ALA A 116 -16.95 2.15 18.28
CA ALA A 116 -17.94 2.17 19.34
C ALA A 116 -18.60 0.79 19.42
N ALA A 117 -18.45 0.10 20.56
CA ALA A 117 -19.18 -1.13 20.83
C ALA A 117 -20.67 -0.88 20.56
N PRO A 118 -21.39 -1.83 19.93
CA PRO A 118 -22.80 -1.63 19.64
C PRO A 118 -23.53 -1.30 20.94
N ARG A 119 -24.16 -0.14 20.96
CA ARG A 119 -25.02 0.29 22.08
C ARG A 119 -26.27 -0.59 22.03
N GLY A 120 -26.27 -1.64 22.86
CA GLY A 120 -27.48 -2.35 23.25
C GLY A 120 -28.33 -1.52 24.20
#